data_AF-A0A844MBZ9-F1
#
_entry.id   AF-A0A844MBZ9-F1
#
_cell.length_a   1.000
_cell.length_b   1.000
_cell.length_c   1.000
_cell.angle_alpha   90.00
_cell.angle_beta   90.00
_cell.angle_gamma   90.00
#
_symmetry.space_group_name_H-M   'P 1'
#
loop_
_entity.id
_entity.type
_entity.pdbx_description
1 polymer ?
#
loop_
_entity_poly.entity_id
_entity_poly.type
_entity_poly.pdbx_seq_one_letter_code
_entity_poly.pdbx_strand_id
1 'polypeptide(L)'
;MAGEKADVFASADLGNAITLNQNNLSGEVKTFARNPLYAIAIPEVSLTTENLLDTFLNPDIKLSIAQPVSDPLGDYGIQIFRQAEDIRPGSFALLDAKAIRLSGTLPQQRNSPGGSIVYYLQDINRADIYLVYYTSALSAREISPSLEIVELPDSLKVQADYGLTVLKGATPEGSQLANYILSPTGQQILAKYGFSSPKSVRESQGVGGILLAVSVAFALHRRLMTAKQQKVQAFAAKNCEDCRSFTAKRLRTCDGFKAGDRFRELKLNSTEQLMFNTARFEFTNNVSV
;
A
#
# COMPACT_ATOMS: atom_id res chain seq x y z
N MET A 1 -26.62 5.12 2.91
CA MET A 1 -26.40 6.54 3.26
C MET A 1 -26.30 7.32 1.96
N ALA A 2 -27.04 8.42 1.79
CA ALA A 2 -26.85 9.29 0.64
C ALA A 2 -25.47 9.96 0.78
N GLY A 3 -24.63 9.88 -0.26
CA GLY A 3 -23.25 10.34 -0.21
C GLY A 3 -23.15 11.81 0.14
N GLU A 4 -22.29 12.14 1.11
CA GLU A 4 -21.96 13.53 1.40
C GLU A 4 -21.24 14.14 0.20
N LYS A 5 -21.56 15.38 -0.15
CA LYS A 5 -20.91 16.07 -1.27
C LYS A 5 -19.49 16.47 -0.84
N ALA A 6 -18.46 15.77 -1.30
CA ALA A 6 -17.05 16.11 -1.09
C ALA A 6 -16.46 16.90 -2.28
N ASP A 7 -15.44 17.71 -2.01
CA ASP A 7 -14.70 18.46 -3.04
C ASP A 7 -13.38 17.75 -3.40
N VAL A 8 -12.75 17.10 -2.41
CA VAL A 8 -11.47 16.40 -2.57
C VAL A 8 -11.59 14.98 -2.04
N PHE A 9 -11.09 14.04 -2.84
CA PHE A 9 -10.97 12.64 -2.48
C PHE A 9 -9.51 12.28 -2.25
N ALA A 10 -9.21 11.75 -1.06
CA ALA A 10 -7.89 11.22 -0.72
C ALA A 10 -8.02 9.78 -0.20
N SER A 11 -7.21 8.86 -0.72
CA SER A 11 -7.30 7.44 -0.38
C SER A 11 -5.93 6.81 -0.17
N ALA A 12 -5.88 5.83 0.72
CA ALA A 12 -4.72 4.96 0.95
C ALA A 12 -4.46 3.97 -0.20
N ASP A 13 -5.40 3.87 -1.14
CA ASP A 13 -5.28 3.08 -2.36
C ASP A 13 -5.41 4.00 -3.58
N LEU A 14 -4.33 4.11 -4.36
CA LEU A 14 -4.30 4.86 -5.61
C LEU A 14 -5.37 4.39 -6.61
N GLY A 15 -5.70 3.09 -6.61
CA GLY A 15 -6.69 2.48 -7.48
C GLY A 15 -8.09 3.06 -7.30
N ASN A 16 -8.46 3.44 -6.07
CA ASN A 16 -9.73 4.11 -5.79
C ASN A 16 -9.83 5.48 -6.47
N ALA A 17 -8.77 6.28 -6.35
CA ALA A 17 -8.73 7.60 -7.00
C ALA A 17 -8.70 7.48 -8.53
N ILE A 18 -7.97 6.49 -9.07
CA ILE A 18 -7.96 6.16 -10.50
C ILE A 18 -9.37 5.77 -10.98
N THR A 19 -10.08 4.95 -10.20
CA THR A 19 -11.44 4.52 -10.53
C THR A 19 -12.39 5.71 -10.67
N LEU A 20 -12.31 6.68 -9.76
CA LEU A 20 -13.11 7.91 -9.84
C LEU A 20 -12.81 8.72 -11.12
N ASN A 21 -11.53 8.85 -11.48
CA ASN A 21 -11.13 9.54 -12.70
C ASN A 21 -11.60 8.80 -13.96
N GLN A 22 -11.45 7.48 -14.02
CA GLN A 22 -11.90 6.65 -15.15
C GLN A 22 -13.42 6.70 -15.35
N ASN A 23 -14.19 6.83 -14.26
CA ASN A 23 -15.64 7.03 -14.31
C ASN A 23 -16.03 8.50 -14.54
N ASN A 24 -15.06 9.37 -14.84
CA ASN A 24 -15.29 10.78 -15.15
C ASN A 24 -15.97 11.52 -13.99
N LEU A 25 -15.68 11.14 -12.74
CA LEU A 25 -16.21 11.73 -11.51
C LEU A 25 -15.22 12.70 -10.85
N SER A 26 -13.95 12.70 -11.28
CA SER A 26 -12.91 13.56 -10.72
C SER A 26 -11.95 14.07 -11.82
N GLY A 27 -11.11 15.03 -11.45
CA GLY A 27 -10.00 15.52 -12.25
C GLY A 27 -8.79 14.58 -12.21
N GLU A 28 -7.61 15.12 -12.53
CA GLU A 28 -6.33 14.39 -12.46
C GLU A 28 -6.12 13.72 -11.09
N VAL A 29 -5.55 12.53 -11.10
CA VAL A 29 -5.13 11.81 -9.90
C VAL A 29 -3.65 12.06 -9.67
N LYS A 30 -3.30 12.48 -8.45
CA LYS A 30 -1.92 12.69 -8.02
C LYS A 30 -1.61 11.79 -6.85
N THR A 31 -0.45 11.13 -6.87
CA THR A 31 0.10 10.55 -5.65
C THR A 31 0.53 11.68 -4.74
N PHE A 32 -0.02 11.77 -3.53
CA PHE A 32 0.29 12.86 -2.59
C PHE A 32 1.11 12.41 -1.38
N ALA A 33 1.13 11.11 -1.09
CA ALA A 33 1.90 10.53 -0.01
C ALA A 33 2.26 9.07 -0.34
N ARG A 34 3.32 8.58 0.29
CA ARG A 34 3.70 7.17 0.29
C ARG A 34 3.84 6.66 1.71
N ASN A 35 3.33 5.47 1.97
CA ASN A 35 3.39 4.83 3.26
C ASN A 35 4.06 3.45 3.13
N PRO A 36 5.35 3.31 3.50
CA PRO A 36 6.03 2.02 3.42
C PRO A 36 5.46 1.04 4.45
N LEU A 37 5.44 -0.24 4.10
CA LEU A 37 5.13 -1.30 5.05
C LEU A 37 6.38 -1.66 5.85
N TYR A 38 6.17 -1.85 7.16
CA TYR A 38 7.14 -2.25 8.16
C TYR A 38 6.58 -3.48 8.90
N ALA A 39 7.47 -4.24 9.53
CA ALA A 39 7.08 -5.23 10.52
C ALA A 39 7.11 -4.56 11.89
N ILE A 40 6.05 -4.71 12.67
CA ILE A 40 6.06 -4.38 14.10
C ILE A 40 5.93 -5.68 14.90
N ALA A 41 6.80 -5.86 15.89
CA ALA A 41 6.92 -7.11 16.64
C ALA A 41 7.03 -6.88 18.15
N ILE A 42 6.69 -7.90 18.91
CA ILE A 42 7.04 -7.98 20.33
C ILE A 42 8.55 -8.26 20.47
N PRO A 43 9.22 -7.73 21.51
CA PRO A 43 10.68 -7.81 21.65
C PRO A 43 11.22 -9.24 21.77
N GLU A 44 10.39 -10.19 22.25
CA GLU A 44 10.75 -11.60 22.39
C GLU A 44 11.10 -12.28 21.06
N VAL A 45 10.63 -11.73 19.93
CA VAL A 45 10.94 -12.25 18.59
C VAL A 45 12.38 -11.94 18.17
N SER A 46 12.99 -10.86 18.70
CA SER A 46 14.31 -10.36 18.26
C SER A 46 14.37 -10.20 16.73
N LEU A 47 13.35 -9.54 16.17
CA LEU A 47 13.21 -9.38 14.72
C LEU A 47 14.22 -8.33 14.22
N THR A 48 14.93 -8.66 13.14
CA THR A 48 15.86 -7.75 12.46
C THR A 48 15.56 -7.76 10.97
N THR A 49 16.02 -6.74 10.24
CA THR A 49 15.86 -6.68 8.78
C THR A 49 16.55 -7.89 8.12
N GLU A 50 17.67 -8.34 8.69
CA GLU A 50 18.48 -9.46 8.20
C GLU A 50 17.81 -10.82 8.41
N ASN A 51 17.18 -11.05 9.57
CA ASN A 51 16.52 -12.33 9.87
C ASN A 51 15.04 -12.37 9.43
N LEU A 52 14.51 -11.29 8.86
CA LEU A 52 13.07 -11.07 8.71
C LEU A 52 12.35 -12.22 7.99
N LEU A 53 12.86 -12.65 6.83
CA LEU A 53 12.22 -13.71 6.06
C LEU A 53 12.30 -15.07 6.77
N ASP A 54 13.43 -15.39 7.39
CA ASP A 54 13.59 -16.62 8.17
C ASP A 54 12.63 -16.66 9.36
N THR A 55 12.50 -15.53 10.07
CA THR A 55 11.57 -15.38 11.18
C THR A 55 10.11 -15.49 10.72
N PHE A 56 9.75 -14.90 9.57
CA PHE A 56 8.40 -15.02 9.02
C PHE A 56 8.03 -16.48 8.70
N LEU A 57 9.01 -17.25 8.19
CA LEU A 57 8.83 -18.65 7.79
C LEU A 57 8.93 -19.64 8.95
N ASN A 58 9.47 -19.24 10.11
CA ASN A 58 9.53 -20.08 11.30
C ASN A 58 8.11 -20.50 11.74
N PRO A 59 7.76 -21.79 11.81
CA PRO A 59 6.41 -22.24 12.15
C PRO A 59 5.92 -21.80 13.54
N ASP A 60 6.83 -21.53 14.47
CA ASP A 60 6.48 -21.14 15.85
C ASP A 60 6.13 -19.64 15.97
N ILE A 61 6.43 -18.84 14.93
CA ILE A 61 6.13 -17.41 14.91
C ILE A 61 4.73 -17.14 14.36
N LYS A 62 3.91 -16.44 15.12
CA LYS A 62 2.57 -15.98 14.74
C LYS A 62 2.66 -14.69 13.92
N LEU A 63 2.95 -14.84 12.63
CA LEU A 63 2.89 -13.74 11.66
C LEU A 63 1.43 -13.35 11.39
N SER A 64 1.16 -12.04 11.37
CA SER A 64 -0.17 -11.50 11.08
C SER A 64 -0.16 -10.43 9.98
N ILE A 65 -1.30 -10.34 9.29
CA ILE A 65 -1.63 -9.33 8.28
C ILE A 65 -3.06 -8.84 8.52
N ALA A 66 -3.42 -7.66 8.01
CA ALA A 66 -4.81 -7.23 7.97
C ALA A 66 -5.60 -8.13 7.02
N GLN A 67 -6.93 -8.19 7.18
CA GLN A 67 -7.79 -8.96 6.30
C GLN A 67 -7.74 -8.43 4.85
N PRO A 68 -7.23 -9.22 3.88
CA PRO A 68 -7.17 -8.82 2.47
C PRO A 68 -8.56 -8.52 1.90
N VAL A 69 -8.61 -7.75 0.81
CA VAL A 69 -9.83 -7.23 0.14
C VAL A 69 -10.61 -6.21 0.96
N SER A 70 -10.84 -6.44 2.25
CA SER A 70 -11.54 -5.48 3.11
C SER A 70 -10.65 -4.34 3.61
N ASP A 71 -9.34 -4.58 3.68
CA ASP A 71 -8.33 -3.60 4.06
C ASP A 71 -7.17 -3.68 3.06
N PRO A 72 -6.83 -2.59 2.33
CA PRO A 72 -5.68 -2.55 1.44
C PRO A 72 -4.36 -2.98 2.10
N LEU A 73 -4.21 -2.76 3.41
CA LEU A 73 -3.03 -3.24 4.14
C LEU A 73 -2.87 -4.77 4.05
N GLY A 74 -3.97 -5.51 4.03
CA GLY A 74 -3.97 -6.96 3.90
C GLY A 74 -3.48 -7.40 2.52
N ASP A 75 -3.89 -6.69 1.47
CA ASP A 75 -3.47 -6.98 0.09
C ASP A 75 -1.96 -6.73 -0.11
N TYR A 76 -1.42 -5.68 0.52
CA TYR A 76 0.03 -5.46 0.58
C TYR A 76 0.77 -6.57 1.35
N GLY A 77 0.16 -7.13 2.40
CA GLY A 77 0.69 -8.31 3.09
C GLY A 77 0.82 -9.52 2.14
N ILE A 78 -0.20 -9.77 1.32
CA ILE A 78 -0.15 -10.82 0.28
C ILE A 78 0.91 -10.52 -0.78
N GLN A 79 1.12 -9.24 -1.15
CA GLN A 79 2.20 -8.86 -2.06
C GLN A 79 3.58 -9.20 -1.48
N ILE A 80 3.81 -8.97 -0.18
CA ILE A 80 5.06 -9.36 0.49
C ILE A 80 5.24 -10.88 0.41
N PHE A 81 4.17 -11.68 0.55
CA PHE A 81 4.27 -13.14 0.40
C PHE A 81 4.68 -13.57 -1.01
N ARG A 82 4.24 -12.84 -2.05
CA ARG A 82 4.67 -13.09 -3.43
C ARG A 82 6.14 -12.75 -3.63
N GLN A 83 6.60 -11.63 -3.08
CA GLN A 83 8.03 -11.29 -3.11
C GLN A 83 8.88 -12.32 -2.36
N ALA A 84 8.37 -12.88 -1.26
CA ALA A 84 9.02 -13.96 -0.54
C ALA A 84 9.15 -15.24 -1.39
N GLU A 85 8.16 -15.59 -2.20
CA GLU A 85 8.22 -16.71 -3.16
C GLU A 85 9.36 -16.53 -4.17
N ASP A 86 9.53 -15.32 -4.69
CA ASP A 86 10.59 -15.01 -5.65
C ASP A 86 11.99 -15.17 -5.03
N ILE A 87 12.12 -14.96 -3.71
CA ILE A 87 13.37 -15.15 -2.96
C ILE A 87 13.58 -16.62 -2.58
N ARG A 88 12.54 -17.28 -2.07
CA ARG A 88 12.56 -18.66 -1.58
C ARG A 88 11.29 -19.38 -2.04
N PRO A 89 11.38 -20.26 -3.06
CA PRO A 89 10.23 -20.99 -3.56
C PRO A 89 9.52 -21.81 -2.46
N GLY A 90 8.19 -21.79 -2.48
CA GLY A 90 7.32 -22.38 -1.46
C GLY A 90 6.96 -21.43 -0.31
N SER A 91 7.61 -20.26 -0.20
CA SER A 91 7.31 -19.29 0.85
C SER A 91 5.90 -18.72 0.77
N PHE A 92 5.34 -18.49 -0.42
CA PHE A 92 3.97 -17.97 -0.52
C PHE A 92 2.97 -18.91 0.14
N ALA A 93 3.01 -20.19 -0.23
CA ALA A 93 2.08 -21.19 0.28
C ALA A 93 2.21 -21.36 1.80
N LEU A 94 3.44 -21.37 2.32
CA LEU A 94 3.71 -21.45 3.76
C LEU A 94 3.16 -20.23 4.50
N LEU A 95 3.47 -19.02 4.03
CA LEU A 95 3.06 -17.77 4.67
C LEU A 95 1.54 -17.59 4.61
N ASP A 96 0.91 -17.82 3.45
CA ASP A 96 -0.54 -17.67 3.27
C ASP A 96 -1.35 -18.66 4.14
N ALA A 97 -0.81 -19.86 4.33
CA ALA A 97 -1.42 -20.87 5.20
C ALA A 97 -1.31 -20.52 6.68
N LYS A 98 -0.15 -20.03 7.15
CA LYS A 98 0.07 -19.77 8.58
C LYS A 98 -0.35 -18.37 9.04
N ALA A 99 -0.41 -17.39 8.14
CA ALA A 99 -0.62 -16.00 8.53
C ALA A 99 -2.00 -15.78 9.16
N ILE A 100 -1.99 -15.11 10.31
CA ILE A 100 -3.19 -14.73 11.03
C ILE A 100 -3.77 -13.48 10.36
N ARG A 101 -4.98 -13.62 9.80
CA ARG A 101 -5.72 -12.52 9.19
C ARG A 101 -6.50 -11.79 10.28
N LEU A 102 -6.01 -10.60 10.67
CA LEU A 102 -6.58 -9.79 11.73
C LEU A 102 -7.77 -8.97 11.21
N SER A 103 -8.89 -9.07 11.93
CA SER A 103 -10.11 -8.31 11.71
C SER A 103 -10.96 -8.32 12.97
N GLY A 104 -12.01 -7.49 12.98
CA GLY A 104 -13.04 -7.49 14.02
C GLY A 104 -13.05 -6.24 14.88
N THR A 105 -14.01 -6.19 15.80
CA THR A 105 -14.25 -5.04 16.67
C THR A 105 -13.21 -4.97 17.79
N LEU A 106 -12.68 -3.77 18.02
CA LEU A 106 -11.73 -3.49 19.09
C LEU A 106 -12.47 -3.05 20.36
N PRO A 107 -11.91 -3.34 21.55
CA PRO A 107 -12.41 -2.75 22.78
C PRO A 107 -12.22 -1.24 22.74
N GLN A 108 -13.09 -0.50 23.43
CA GLN A 108 -13.12 0.97 23.40
C GLN A 108 -11.75 1.61 23.74
N GLN A 109 -11.00 1.02 24.68
CA GLN A 109 -9.69 1.52 25.10
C GLN A 109 -8.60 1.37 24.03
N ARG A 110 -8.83 0.53 23.01
CA ARG A 110 -7.93 0.29 21.88
C ARG A 110 -8.47 0.82 20.56
N ASN A 111 -9.58 1.56 20.61
CA ASN A 111 -10.13 2.26 19.46
C ASN A 111 -9.44 3.60 19.24
N SER A 112 -8.13 3.54 18.98
CA SER A 112 -7.25 4.68 18.72
C SER A 112 -6.19 4.32 17.68
N PRO A 113 -5.53 5.29 17.03
CA PRO A 113 -4.42 5.01 16.11
C PRO A 113 -3.34 4.13 16.77
N GLY A 114 -3.03 2.99 16.16
CA GLY A 114 -2.07 2.01 16.70
C GLY A 114 -2.62 1.12 17.82
N GLY A 115 -3.78 1.43 18.40
CA GLY A 115 -4.39 0.65 19.47
C GLY A 115 -4.70 -0.79 19.10
N SER A 116 -5.14 -1.05 17.86
CA SER A 116 -5.38 -2.40 17.34
C SER A 116 -4.12 -3.27 17.34
N ILE A 117 -2.96 -2.67 17.03
CA ILE A 117 -1.68 -3.37 16.97
C ILE A 117 -1.28 -3.81 18.38
N VAL A 118 -1.34 -2.88 19.35
CA VAL A 118 -1.05 -3.20 20.76
C VAL A 118 -2.02 -4.25 21.29
N TYR A 119 -3.29 -4.14 20.94
CA TYR A 119 -4.30 -5.13 21.32
C TYR A 119 -3.93 -6.53 20.84
N TYR A 120 -3.64 -6.69 19.55
CA TYR A 120 -3.36 -8.00 18.98
C TYR A 120 -2.01 -8.57 19.38
N LEU A 121 -0.97 -7.73 19.54
CA LEU A 121 0.38 -8.18 19.87
C LEU A 121 0.58 -8.42 21.38
N GLN A 122 0.02 -7.57 22.24
CA GLN A 122 0.35 -7.55 23.68
C GLN A 122 -0.82 -7.85 24.60
N ASP A 123 -2.02 -7.32 24.32
CA ASP A 123 -3.15 -7.51 25.24
C ASP A 123 -3.69 -8.95 25.19
N ILE A 124 -3.76 -9.53 23.99
CA ILE A 124 -4.32 -10.86 23.77
C ILE A 124 -3.33 -11.86 23.18
N ASN A 125 -2.07 -11.46 22.94
CA ASN A 125 -0.99 -12.31 22.41
C ASN A 125 -1.41 -13.16 21.18
N ARG A 126 -2.21 -12.54 20.30
CA ARG A 126 -2.78 -13.20 19.13
C ARG A 126 -1.77 -13.32 18.00
N ALA A 127 -0.80 -12.41 17.94
CA ALA A 127 0.28 -12.44 16.98
C ALA A 127 1.59 -11.96 17.62
N ASP A 128 2.71 -12.35 17.04
CA ASP A 128 4.06 -11.95 17.49
C ASP A 128 4.63 -10.86 16.58
N ILE A 129 4.23 -10.88 15.30
CA ILE A 129 4.61 -9.91 14.26
C ILE A 129 3.36 -9.47 13.52
N TYR A 130 3.26 -8.18 13.23
CA TYR A 130 2.24 -7.62 12.34
C TYR A 130 2.88 -6.81 11.19
N LEU A 131 2.57 -7.17 9.94
CA LEU A 131 2.88 -6.36 8.77
C LEU A 131 1.91 -5.17 8.69
N VAL A 132 2.46 -3.95 8.76
CA VAL A 132 1.68 -2.75 8.96
C VAL A 132 2.30 -1.53 8.27
N TYR A 133 1.51 -0.50 8.01
CA TYR A 133 2.04 0.81 7.61
C TYR A 133 2.98 1.40 8.68
N TYR A 134 4.08 2.01 8.24
CA TYR A 134 5.04 2.68 9.12
C TYR A 134 4.37 3.72 10.03
N THR A 135 3.44 4.52 9.48
CA THR A 135 2.70 5.50 10.28
C THR A 135 1.94 4.84 11.43
N SER A 136 1.29 3.71 11.20
CA SER A 136 0.53 3.01 12.25
C SER A 136 1.45 2.34 13.27
N ALA A 137 2.61 1.81 12.83
CA ALA A 137 3.64 1.30 13.72
C ALA A 137 4.17 2.39 14.67
N LEU A 138 4.39 3.62 14.17
CA LEU A 138 4.77 4.75 15.02
C LEU A 138 3.73 5.04 16.10
N SER A 139 2.43 5.06 15.75
CA SER A 139 1.34 5.22 16.72
C SER A 139 1.31 4.11 17.77
N ALA A 140 1.50 2.85 17.36
CA ALA A 140 1.52 1.74 18.30
C ALA A 140 2.69 1.84 19.28
N ARG A 141 3.85 2.31 18.81
CA ARG A 141 5.04 2.51 19.65
C ARG A 141 4.90 3.68 20.62
N GLU A 142 4.10 4.69 20.30
CA GLU A 142 3.73 5.75 21.26
C GLU A 142 2.89 5.18 22.42
N ILE A 143 2.01 4.20 22.14
CA ILE A 143 1.19 3.53 23.14
C ILE A 143 2.01 2.49 23.93
N SER A 144 2.88 1.75 23.25
CA SER A 144 3.75 0.73 23.84
C SER A 144 5.18 0.86 23.32
N PRO A 145 6.07 1.57 24.05
CA PRO A 145 7.45 1.81 23.64
C PRO A 145 8.31 0.55 23.50
N SER A 146 7.85 -0.58 24.02
CA SER A 146 8.53 -1.88 23.93
C SER A 146 8.42 -2.55 22.56
N LEU A 147 7.45 -2.14 21.73
CA LEU A 147 7.28 -2.71 20.41
C LEU A 147 8.43 -2.32 19.46
N GLU A 148 8.94 -3.31 18.75
CA GLU A 148 10.05 -3.14 17.81
C GLU A 148 9.50 -2.89 16.41
N ILE A 149 9.99 -1.84 15.76
CA ILE A 149 9.63 -1.49 14.38
C ILE A 149 10.82 -1.81 13.48
N VAL A 150 10.63 -2.75 12.56
CA VAL A 150 11.68 -3.28 11.68
C VAL A 150 11.33 -2.96 10.23
N GLU A 151 12.27 -2.32 9.53
CA GLU A 151 12.14 -2.06 8.10
C GLU A 151 12.27 -3.37 7.33
N LEU A 152 11.40 -3.56 6.33
CA LEU A 152 11.52 -4.70 5.43
C LEU A 152 12.77 -4.54 4.55
N PRO A 153 13.54 -5.61 4.29
CA PRO A 153 14.66 -5.54 3.37
C PRO A 153 14.17 -5.17 1.97
N ASP A 154 15.05 -4.58 1.14
CA ASP A 154 14.68 -4.08 -0.20
C ASP A 154 14.00 -5.14 -1.07
N SER A 155 14.35 -6.42 -0.91
CA SER A 155 13.75 -7.54 -1.63
C SER A 155 12.29 -7.85 -1.24
N LEU A 156 11.85 -7.39 -0.07
CA LEU A 156 10.47 -7.54 0.45
C LEU A 156 9.76 -6.19 0.59
N LYS A 157 10.36 -5.12 0.07
CA LYS A 157 9.85 -3.77 0.28
C LYS A 157 8.56 -3.56 -0.50
N VAL A 158 7.51 -3.19 0.22
CA VAL A 158 6.22 -2.78 -0.32
C VAL A 158 5.87 -1.40 0.24
N GLN A 159 5.30 -0.57 -0.61
CA GLN A 159 4.85 0.77 -0.25
C GLN A 159 3.44 1.00 -0.81
N ALA A 160 2.61 1.69 -0.04
CA ALA A 160 1.34 2.17 -0.51
C ALA A 160 1.48 3.57 -1.10
N ASP A 161 1.04 3.74 -2.34
CA ASP A 161 0.89 5.05 -2.98
C ASP A 161 -0.52 5.60 -2.68
N TYR A 162 -0.60 6.75 -2.02
CA TYR A 162 -1.87 7.35 -1.64
C TYR A 162 -2.31 8.33 -2.72
N GLY A 163 -3.53 8.14 -3.23
CA GLY A 163 -4.11 8.95 -4.31
C GLY A 163 -4.88 10.16 -3.80
N LEU A 164 -4.73 11.29 -4.49
CA LEU A 164 -5.48 12.53 -4.30
C LEU A 164 -6.12 12.95 -5.62
N THR A 165 -7.39 13.31 -5.61
CA THR A 165 -8.05 13.91 -6.77
C THR A 165 -9.13 14.91 -6.34
N VAL A 166 -9.36 15.92 -7.16
CA VAL A 166 -10.43 16.89 -6.97
C VAL A 166 -11.69 16.38 -7.68
N LEU A 167 -12.80 16.29 -6.96
CA LEU A 167 -14.06 15.78 -7.49
C LEU A 167 -14.72 16.79 -8.43
N LYS A 168 -15.56 16.29 -9.34
CA LYS A 168 -16.33 17.19 -10.22
C LYS A 168 -17.33 18.03 -9.44
N GLY A 169 -17.41 19.30 -9.80
CA GLY A 169 -18.26 20.26 -9.10
C GLY A 169 -17.72 20.65 -7.73
N ALA A 170 -16.44 20.36 -7.46
CA ALA A 170 -15.71 20.88 -6.31
C ALA A 170 -15.70 22.41 -6.32
N THR A 171 -15.74 22.99 -5.14
CA THR A 171 -15.57 24.45 -4.99
C THR A 171 -14.10 24.86 -5.24
N PRO A 172 -13.83 26.16 -5.47
CA PRO A 172 -12.46 26.68 -5.52
C PRO A 172 -11.65 26.34 -4.27
N GLU A 173 -12.27 26.33 -3.09
CA GLU A 173 -11.65 26.00 -1.81
C GLU A 173 -11.17 24.53 -1.78
N GLY A 174 -11.95 23.60 -2.35
CA GLY A 174 -11.51 22.21 -2.51
C GLY A 174 -10.26 22.08 -3.37
N SER A 175 -10.20 22.82 -4.49
CA SER A 175 -9.00 22.84 -5.33
C SER A 175 -7.80 23.46 -4.60
N GLN A 176 -8.01 24.51 -3.82
CA GLN A 176 -6.97 25.12 -2.98
C GLN A 176 -6.47 24.16 -1.90
N LEU A 177 -7.35 23.38 -1.26
CA LEU A 177 -6.97 22.35 -0.30
C LEU A 177 -6.10 21.27 -0.95
N ALA A 178 -6.51 20.75 -2.11
CA ALA A 178 -5.71 19.75 -2.83
C ALA A 178 -4.32 20.28 -3.18
N ASN A 179 -4.23 21.53 -3.64
CA ASN A 179 -2.95 22.19 -3.92
C ASN A 179 -2.12 22.39 -2.65
N TYR A 180 -2.75 22.72 -1.52
CA TYR A 180 -2.08 22.87 -0.23
C TYR A 180 -1.49 21.55 0.25
N ILE A 181 -2.22 20.43 0.16
CA ILE A 181 -1.72 19.08 0.50
C ILE A 181 -0.47 18.72 -0.33
N LEU A 182 -0.46 19.10 -1.60
CA LEU A 182 0.66 18.84 -2.52
C LEU A 182 1.81 19.85 -2.38
N SER A 183 1.60 20.97 -1.69
CA SER A 183 2.60 22.03 -1.51
C SER A 183 3.77 21.56 -0.63
N PRO A 184 4.94 22.22 -0.69
CA PRO A 184 6.05 21.92 0.22
C PRO A 184 5.65 21.92 1.70
N THR A 185 4.78 22.84 2.12
CA THR A 185 4.27 22.92 3.50
C THR A 185 3.41 21.70 3.84
N GLY A 186 2.47 21.33 2.97
CA GLY A 186 1.64 20.13 3.16
C GLY A 186 2.48 18.85 3.23
N GLN A 187 3.47 18.72 2.36
CA GLN A 187 4.41 17.60 2.35
C GLN A 187 5.27 17.54 3.62
N GLN A 188 5.70 18.69 4.17
CA GLN A 188 6.39 18.74 5.47
C GLN A 188 5.50 18.29 6.62
N ILE A 189 4.21 18.63 6.61
CA ILE A 189 3.26 18.14 7.61
C ILE A 189 3.14 16.62 7.50
N LEU A 190 2.91 16.09 6.29
CA LEU A 190 2.83 14.64 6.05
C LEU A 190 4.08 13.90 6.53
N ALA A 191 5.26 14.46 6.27
CA ALA A 191 6.54 13.90 6.73
C ALA A 191 6.65 13.77 8.25
N LYS A 192 6.12 14.74 9.02
CA LYS A 192 6.13 14.67 10.50
C LYS A 192 5.34 13.47 11.04
N TYR A 193 4.35 12.98 10.28
CA TYR A 193 3.53 11.83 10.68
C TYR A 193 4.07 10.49 10.14
N GLY A 194 5.19 10.51 9.42
CA GLY A 194 5.86 9.32 8.88
C GLY A 194 5.53 9.00 7.42
N PHE A 195 4.74 9.83 6.73
CA PHE A 195 4.55 9.67 5.28
C PHE A 195 5.80 10.13 4.53
N SER A 196 6.17 9.40 3.50
CA SER A 196 7.20 9.87 2.57
C SER A 196 6.55 10.64 1.43
N SER A 197 7.21 11.72 1.00
CA SER A 197 6.78 12.45 -0.18
C SER A 197 6.87 11.54 -1.42
N PRO A 198 5.94 11.64 -2.38
CA PRO A 198 6.12 11.05 -3.69
C PRO A 198 7.28 11.76 -4.36
N LYS A 199 8.52 11.29 -4.13
CA LYS A 199 9.67 11.80 -4.87
C LYS A 199 9.36 11.61 -6.35
N SER A 200 9.40 12.71 -7.11
CA SER A 200 9.78 12.67 -8.53
C SER A 200 11.06 11.83 -8.59
N VAL A 201 11.06 10.78 -9.40
CA VAL A 201 12.18 9.86 -9.57
C VAL A 201 13.51 10.63 -9.44
N ARG A 202 14.28 10.39 -8.37
CA ARG A 202 15.70 10.74 -8.40
C ARG A 202 16.31 9.70 -9.31
N GLU A 203 16.50 10.10 -10.56
CA GLU A 203 17.42 9.45 -11.49
C GLU A 203 18.71 9.17 -10.71
N SER A 204 19.10 7.91 -10.61
CA SER A 204 20.38 7.53 -10.04
C SER A 204 21.45 8.09 -10.96
N GLN A 205 21.98 9.27 -10.64
CA GLN A 205 23.28 9.69 -11.13
C GLN A 205 24.35 8.85 -10.40
N GLY A 206 24.37 7.57 -10.73
CA GLY A 206 25.51 6.68 -10.53
C GLY A 206 26.33 6.71 -11.81
N VAL A 207 27.34 7.57 -11.84
CA VAL A 207 28.43 7.53 -12.81
C VAL A 207 29.09 6.15 -12.70
N GLY A 208 28.78 5.25 -13.63
CA GLY A 208 29.31 3.87 -13.62
C GLY A 208 28.68 2.88 -14.60
N GLY A 209 27.52 3.18 -15.19
CA GLY A 209 26.75 2.22 -16.00
C GLY A 209 26.94 2.24 -17.52
N ILE A 210 27.78 3.12 -18.10
CA ILE A 210 27.81 3.33 -19.57
C ILE A 210 28.79 2.40 -20.32
N LEU A 211 29.61 1.58 -19.66
CA LEU A 211 30.64 0.77 -20.36
C LEU A 211 30.29 -0.72 -20.60
N LEU A 212 29.10 -1.21 -20.25
CA LEU A 212 28.76 -2.65 -20.41
C LEU A 212 27.70 -2.95 -21.48
N ALA A 213 27.07 -1.95 -22.11
CA ALA A 213 25.97 -2.18 -23.04
C ALA A 213 26.38 -2.51 -24.50
N VAL A 214 27.63 -2.24 -24.90
CA VAL A 214 28.05 -2.42 -26.30
C VAL A 214 28.42 -3.88 -26.63
N SER A 215 28.86 -4.67 -25.64
CA SER A 215 29.28 -6.06 -25.87
C SER A 215 28.12 -7.07 -25.91
N VAL A 216 27.02 -6.79 -25.21
CA VAL A 216 25.85 -7.69 -25.13
C VAL A 216 24.95 -7.55 -26.36
N ALA A 217 24.85 -6.34 -26.94
CA ALA A 217 24.06 -6.09 -28.14
C ALA A 217 24.57 -6.87 -29.37
N PHE A 218 25.89 -7.05 -29.51
CA PHE A 218 26.47 -7.78 -30.64
C PHE A 218 26.25 -9.30 -30.57
N ALA A 219 26.19 -9.86 -29.35
CA ALA A 219 25.97 -11.30 -29.12
C ALA A 219 24.49 -11.71 -29.30
N LEU A 220 23.55 -10.82 -28.98
CA LEU A 220 22.11 -11.06 -29.16
C LEU A 220 21.67 -10.96 -30.63
N HIS A 221 22.31 -10.11 -31.44
CA HIS A 221 21.96 -9.96 -32.85
C HIS A 221 22.30 -11.22 -33.68
N ARG A 222 23.39 -11.94 -33.34
CA ARG A 222 23.75 -13.21 -34.01
C ARG A 222 22.78 -14.37 -33.68
N ARG A 223 22.22 -14.43 -32.46
CA ARG A 223 21.30 -15.51 -32.06
C ARG A 223 19.90 -15.37 -32.66
N LEU A 224 19.44 -14.13 -32.91
CA LEU A 224 18.10 -13.87 -33.46
C LEU A 224 17.97 -14.18 -34.96
N MET A 225 19.06 -14.16 -35.73
CA MET A 225 19.03 -14.45 -37.18
C MET A 225 18.96 -15.96 -37.47
N THR A 226 19.55 -16.81 -36.63
CA THR A 226 19.46 -18.29 -36.76
C THR A 226 18.10 -18.85 -36.34
N ALA A 227 17.41 -18.23 -35.38
CA ALA A 227 16.10 -18.70 -34.90
C ALA A 227 14.93 -18.31 -35.83
N LYS A 228 15.10 -17.24 -36.62
CA LYS A 228 14.06 -16.73 -37.54
C LYS A 228 13.90 -17.58 -38.80
N GLN A 229 14.93 -18.34 -39.20
CA GLN A 229 14.88 -19.26 -40.34
C GLN A 229 14.19 -20.60 -40.04
N GLN A 230 14.14 -21.05 -38.77
CA GLN A 230 13.50 -22.32 -38.40
C GLN A 230 12.01 -22.22 -38.06
N LYS A 231 11.48 -21.03 -37.72
CA LYS A 231 10.05 -20.85 -37.36
C LYS A 231 9.11 -20.56 -38.53
N VAL A 232 9.63 -20.27 -39.73
CA VAL A 232 8.80 -20.02 -40.94
C VAL A 232 8.26 -21.32 -41.57
N GLN A 233 8.80 -22.49 -41.22
CA GLN A 233 8.31 -23.78 -41.74
C GLN A 233 7.26 -24.48 -40.87
N ALA A 234 6.93 -23.98 -39.68
CA ALA A 234 5.99 -24.64 -38.76
C ALA A 234 4.60 -23.95 -38.64
N PHE A 235 4.37 -22.83 -39.33
CA PHE A 235 3.12 -22.05 -39.24
C PHE A 235 2.02 -22.50 -40.22
N ALA A 236 2.13 -23.69 -40.80
CA ALA A 236 1.16 -24.26 -41.72
C ALA A 236 0.53 -25.55 -41.16
N ALA A 237 0.04 -25.54 -39.92
CA ALA A 237 -0.90 -26.54 -39.43
C ALA A 237 -1.59 -26.05 -38.13
N LYS A 238 -2.92 -26.15 -38.11
CA LYS A 238 -3.87 -26.01 -36.96
C LYS A 238 -4.39 -24.60 -36.60
N ASN A 239 -5.40 -24.18 -37.37
CA ASN A 239 -6.83 -23.97 -36.97
C ASN A 239 -7.22 -24.50 -35.56
N CYS A 240 -8.27 -24.08 -34.85
CA CYS A 240 -9.30 -23.03 -34.86
C CYS A 240 -10.18 -23.34 -33.60
N GLU A 241 -10.99 -22.38 -33.12
CA GLU A 241 -12.01 -22.50 -32.04
C GLU A 241 -11.43 -22.59 -30.61
N ASP A 242 -11.89 -21.85 -29.59
CA ASP A 242 -13.29 -21.66 -29.17
C ASP A 242 -13.46 -20.45 -28.21
N CYS A 243 -14.69 -19.99 -28.03
CA CYS A 243 -15.08 -18.67 -27.51
C CYS A 243 -15.95 -18.77 -26.23
N ARG A 244 -15.94 -17.72 -25.35
CA ARG A 244 -16.93 -17.37 -24.29
C ARG A 244 -16.88 -18.24 -23.01
N SER A 245 -17.14 -17.82 -21.77
CA SER A 245 -17.76 -16.65 -21.10
C SER A 245 -17.48 -16.79 -19.58
N PHE A 246 -17.51 -15.75 -18.75
CA PHE A 246 -18.05 -15.84 -17.37
C PHE A 246 -18.31 -14.46 -16.74
N THR A 247 -19.50 -14.33 -16.17
CA THR A 247 -20.18 -13.13 -15.67
C THR A 247 -19.88 -12.77 -14.21
N ALA A 248 -20.02 -11.48 -13.91
CA ALA A 248 -19.86 -10.81 -12.62
C ALA A 248 -20.77 -11.33 -11.49
N LYS A 249 -20.28 -11.29 -10.25
CA LYS A 249 -21.08 -11.49 -9.03
C LYS A 249 -20.66 -10.52 -7.91
N ARG A 250 -21.65 -9.79 -7.40
CA ARG A 250 -21.62 -8.81 -6.29
C ARG A 250 -20.93 -9.35 -5.03
N LEU A 251 -20.09 -8.52 -4.41
CA LEU A 251 -19.63 -8.68 -3.03
C LEU A 251 -20.25 -7.59 -2.13
N ARG A 252 -20.68 -8.04 -0.95
CA ARG A 252 -21.38 -7.28 0.09
C ARG A 252 -20.38 -6.44 0.88
N THR A 253 -20.80 -5.23 1.25
CA THR A 253 -20.07 -4.28 2.09
C THR A 253 -19.92 -4.83 3.51
N CYS A 254 -18.67 -4.88 4.00
CA CYS A 254 -18.38 -4.99 5.43
C CYS A 254 -18.13 -3.58 5.97
N ASP A 255 -19.02 -3.11 6.85
CA ASP A 255 -18.84 -1.89 7.61
C ASP A 255 -17.75 -2.09 8.67
N GLY A 256 -16.87 -1.09 8.81
CA GLY A 256 -16.10 -0.88 10.04
C GLY A 256 -14.59 -0.96 9.92
N PHE A 257 -13.96 0.01 9.24
CA PHE A 257 -12.70 0.63 9.69
C PHE A 257 -12.44 1.89 8.85
N LYS A 258 -12.37 3.06 9.49
CA LYS A 258 -11.96 4.30 8.80
C LYS A 258 -10.46 4.45 9.01
N ALA A 259 -9.67 4.17 7.97
CA ALA A 259 -8.24 4.47 7.94
C ALA A 259 -7.89 5.98 8.08
N GLY A 260 -8.91 6.85 8.23
CA GLY A 260 -8.82 8.31 8.26
C GLY A 260 -8.66 8.96 9.63
N ASP A 261 -8.62 8.20 10.73
CA ASP A 261 -8.63 8.81 12.07
C ASP A 261 -7.36 9.62 12.39
N ARG A 262 -6.22 9.35 11.74
CA ARG A 262 -5.00 10.18 11.87
C ARG A 262 -5.07 11.52 11.13
N PHE A 263 -5.89 11.66 10.08
CA PHE A 263 -5.98 12.93 9.32
C PHE A 263 -6.85 13.97 10.02
N ARG A 264 -7.83 13.54 10.83
CA ARG A 264 -8.65 14.44 11.65
C ARG A 264 -7.90 15.00 12.87
N GLU A 265 -6.81 14.36 13.28
CA GLU A 265 -5.97 14.76 14.43
C GLU A 265 -4.68 15.51 14.04
N LEU A 266 -4.56 15.98 12.79
CA LEU A 266 -3.50 16.92 12.44
C LEU A 266 -3.67 18.18 13.31
N LYS A 267 -2.67 18.49 14.16
CA LYS A 267 -2.59 19.79 14.86
C LYS A 267 -2.21 20.85 13.84
N LEU A 268 -3.18 21.21 13.01
CA LEU A 268 -3.12 22.25 12.02
C LEU A 268 -3.09 23.61 12.72
N ASN A 269 -2.33 24.57 12.19
CA ASN A 269 -2.45 25.95 12.67
C ASN A 269 -3.81 26.55 12.24
N SER A 270 -4.16 27.71 12.80
CA SER A 270 -5.46 28.34 12.58
C SER A 270 -5.80 28.61 11.10
N THR A 271 -4.80 28.83 10.24
CA THR A 271 -5.00 29.07 8.81
C THR A 271 -5.28 27.76 8.05
N GLU A 272 -4.54 26.71 8.40
CA GLU A 272 -4.70 25.36 7.84
C GLU A 272 -6.03 24.74 8.24
N GLN A 273 -6.44 24.96 9.49
CA GLN A 273 -7.71 24.47 10.02
C GLN A 273 -8.90 25.21 9.40
N LEU A 274 -8.75 26.51 9.09
CA LEU A 274 -9.77 27.27 8.37
C LEU A 274 -9.97 26.74 6.95
N MET A 275 -8.88 26.42 6.23
CA MET A 275 -8.93 25.82 4.88
C MET A 275 -9.57 24.42 4.89
N PHE A 276 -9.23 23.59 5.88
CA PHE A 276 -9.83 22.26 6.06
C PHE A 276 -11.31 22.33 6.44
N ASN A 277 -11.74 23.33 7.21
CA ASN A 277 -13.15 23.48 7.62
C ASN A 277 -14.04 24.06 6.51
N THR A 278 -13.46 24.77 5.53
CA THR A 278 -14.21 25.33 4.38
C THR A 278 -14.32 24.35 3.21
N ALA A 279 -13.33 23.49 3.01
CA ALA A 279 -13.36 22.45 1.98
C ALA A 279 -13.95 21.14 2.52
N ARG A 280 -14.78 20.45 1.73
CA ARG A 280 -15.35 19.15 2.14
C ARG A 280 -14.40 18.02 1.74
N PHE A 281 -13.87 17.31 2.73
CA PHE A 281 -12.82 16.31 2.54
C PHE A 281 -13.30 14.91 2.95
N GLU A 282 -13.16 13.94 2.05
CA GLU A 282 -13.47 12.54 2.34
C GLU A 282 -12.22 11.66 2.31
N PHE A 283 -12.04 10.88 3.38
CA PHE A 283 -11.01 9.83 3.47
C PHE A 283 -11.70 8.48 3.55
N THR A 284 -11.64 7.71 2.47
CA THR A 284 -12.27 6.39 2.40
C THR A 284 -11.44 5.44 1.52
N ASN A 285 -11.48 4.16 1.88
CA ASN A 285 -10.93 3.06 1.08
C ASN A 285 -11.97 2.43 0.15
N ASN A 286 -13.22 2.90 0.21
CA ASN A 286 -14.31 2.38 -0.62
C ASN A 286 -14.89 3.50 -1.48
N VAL A 287 -14.96 3.25 -2.78
CA VAL A 287 -15.72 4.08 -3.72
C VAL A 287 -17.09 3.45 -3.89
N SER A 288 -18.15 4.10 -3.41
CA SER A 288 -19.53 3.74 -3.76
C SER A 288 -19.95 4.64 -4.92
N VAL A 289 -19.93 4.09 -6.15
CA VAL A 289 -20.45 4.76 -7.35
C VAL A 289 -21.95 4.48 -7.48
#